data_AF-A0A2M3Z3X9-F1
#
_entry.id   AF-A0A2M3Z3X9-F1
#
_cell.length_a   1.000
_cell.length_b   1.000
_cell.length_c   1.000
_cell.angle_alpha   90.00
_cell.angle_beta   90.00
_cell.angle_gamma   90.00
#
_symmetry.space_group_name_H-M   'P 1'
#
loop_
_entity.id
_entity.type
_entity.pdbx_description
1 polymer ?
#
loop_
_entity_poly.entity_id
_entity_poly.type
_entity_poly.pdbx_seq_one_letter_code
_entity_poly.pdbx_strand_id
1 'polypeptide(L)' 'MAASAQASRGLTALFKRGWNEIPEVVGSSVIALIGIGLSVVGLTNYYRKDADNRRYKLTYVVMRPDDPRVAKIRKD' A
#
# COMPACT_ATOMS: atom_id res chain seq x y z
N MET A 1 4.15 44.50 25.95
CA MET A 1 5.14 43.47 25.59
C MET A 1 4.43 42.42 24.75
N ALA A 2 4.68 42.37 23.45
CA ALA A 2 4.14 41.32 22.59
C ALA A 2 4.85 40.02 22.95
N ALA A 3 4.14 39.09 23.60
CA ALA A 3 4.65 37.75 23.84
C ALA A 3 4.75 37.06 22.48
N SER A 4 5.96 36.95 21.94
CA SER A 4 6.23 36.01 20.84
C SER A 4 5.97 34.61 21.39
N ALA A 5 4.83 34.01 21.05
CA ALA A 5 4.54 32.63 21.38
C ALA A 5 5.70 31.78 20.85
N GLN A 6 6.50 31.22 21.75
CA GLN A 6 7.61 30.35 21.43
C GLN A 6 7.00 29.13 20.73
N ALA A 7 6.96 29.13 19.39
CA ALA A 7 6.40 28.03 18.62
C ALA A 7 7.09 26.75 19.08
N SER A 8 6.33 25.82 19.65
CA SER A 8 6.88 24.59 20.21
C SER A 8 7.63 23.85 19.10
N ARG A 9 8.94 23.72 19.26
CA ARG A 9 9.83 23.14 18.26
C ARG A 9 9.80 21.63 18.43
N GLY A 10 9.15 20.91 17.52
CA GLY A 10 9.15 19.45 17.50
C GLY A 10 8.13 18.84 16.54
N LEU A 11 8.43 17.65 16.03
CA LEU A 11 7.51 16.88 15.17
C LEU A 11 6.16 16.62 15.84
N THR A 12 6.16 16.34 17.14
CA THR A 12 4.94 16.11 17.92
C THR A 12 4.09 17.37 18.06
N ALA A 13 4.73 18.54 18.20
CA ALA A 13 4.05 19.82 18.23
C ALA A 13 3.42 20.17 16.87
N LEU A 14 4.15 19.92 15.78
CA LEU A 14 3.64 20.10 14.42
C LEU A 14 2.47 19.18 14.11
N PHE A 15 2.54 17.90 14.52
CA PHE A 15 1.43 16.97 14.32
C PHE A 15 0.19 17.37 15.14
N LYS A 16 0.35 17.74 16.42
CA LYS A 16 -0.77 18.22 17.24
C LYS A 16 -1.39 19.49 16.65
N ARG A 17 -0.57 20.41 16.16
CA ARG A 17 -1.02 21.63 15.50
C ARG A 17 -1.76 21.32 14.20
N GLY A 18 -1.18 20.48 13.33
CA GLY A 18 -1.79 20.07 12.07
C GLY A 18 -3.11 19.31 12.27
N TRP A 19 -3.21 18.50 13.33
CA TRP A 19 -4.44 17.80 13.69
C TRP A 19 -5.57 18.76 14.11
N ASN A 20 -5.24 19.88 14.74
CA ASN A 20 -6.22 20.89 15.16
C ASN A 20 -6.53 21.92 14.07
N GLU A 21 -5.54 22.33 13.27
CA GLU A 21 -5.70 23.37 12.24
C GLU A 21 -6.22 22.81 10.90
N ILE A 22 -5.81 21.60 10.51
CA ILE A 22 -6.15 21.01 9.20
C ILE A 22 -6.42 19.49 9.35
N PRO A 23 -7.43 19.09 10.15
CA PRO A 23 -7.69 17.68 10.47
C PRO A 23 -7.96 16.82 9.23
N GLU A 24 -8.68 17.35 8.24
CA GLU A 24 -9.05 16.61 7.03
C GLU A 24 -7.82 16.22 6.19
N VAL A 25 -6.84 17.12 6.06
CA VAL A 25 -5.61 16.86 5.29
C VAL A 25 -4.73 15.86 6.02
N VAL A 26 -4.57 15.99 7.34
CA VAL A 26 -3.78 15.03 8.12
C VAL A 26 -4.44 13.65 8.12
N GLY A 27 -5.76 13.58 8.30
CA GLY A 27 -6.52 12.34 8.26
C GLY A 27 -6.46 11.64 6.90
N SER A 28 -6.71 12.38 5.82
CA SER A 28 -6.64 11.84 4.45
C SER A 28 -5.23 11.39 4.08
N SER A 29 -4.19 12.10 4.53
CA SER A 29 -2.79 11.71 4.30
C SER A 29 -2.44 10.40 5.00
N VAL A 30 -2.89 10.19 6.24
CA VAL A 30 -2.67 8.93 6.97
C VAL A 30 -3.38 7.77 6.26
N ILE A 31 -4.63 7.97 5.84
CA ILE A 31 -5.39 6.95 5.10
C ILE A 31 -4.71 6.63 3.76
N ALA A 32 -4.22 7.65 3.04
CA ALA A 32 -3.48 7.46 1.79
C ALA A 32 -2.22 6.61 2.00
N LEU A 33 -1.43 6.90 3.05
CA LEU A 33 -0.25 6.11 3.39
C LEU A 33 -0.59 4.65 3.73
N ILE A 34 -1.67 4.43 4.49
CA ILE A 34 -2.17 3.07 4.77
C ILE A 34 -2.54 2.36 3.47
N GLY A 35 -3.28 3.02 2.57
CA GLY A 35 -3.67 2.47 1.27
C GLY A 35 -2.47 2.08 0.40
N ILE A 36 -1.44 2.92 0.36
CA ILE A 36 -0.17 2.63 -0.33
C ILE A 36 0.51 1.41 0.32
N GLY A 37 0.61 1.38 1.65
CA GLY A 37 1.21 0.25 2.37
C GLY A 37 0.50 -1.07 2.08
N LEU A 38 -0.83 -1.10 2.14
CA LEU A 38 -1.63 -2.29 1.81
C LEU A 38 -1.47 -2.72 0.35
N SER A 39 -1.38 -1.77 -0.57
CA SER A 39 -1.18 -2.04 -2.00
C SER A 39 0.17 -2.72 -2.26
N VAL A 40 1.25 -2.23 -1.64
CA VAL A 40 2.59 -2.80 -1.75
C VAL A 40 2.63 -4.23 -1.18
N VAL A 41 2.03 -4.43 0.01
CA VAL A 41 1.97 -5.76 0.64
C VAL A 41 1.14 -6.73 -0.21
N GLY A 42 -0.02 -6.28 -0.72
CA GLY A 42 -0.88 -7.06 -1.60
C GLY A 42 -0.15 -7.50 -2.88
N LEU A 43 0.51 -6.57 -3.55
CA LEU A 43 1.25 -6.83 -4.78
C LEU A 43 2.43 -7.78 -4.56
N THR A 44 3.18 -7.56 -3.47
CA THR A 44 4.32 -8.42 -3.10
C THR A 44 3.85 -9.85 -2.85
N ASN A 45 2.76 -10.03 -2.10
CA ASN A 45 2.20 -11.35 -1.83
C ASN A 45 1.61 -12.01 -3.07
N TYR A 46 1.02 -11.22 -3.98
CA TYR A 46 0.47 -11.71 -5.24
C TYR A 46 1.55 -12.35 -6.11
N TYR A 47 2.68 -11.66 -6.31
CA TYR A 47 3.77 -12.19 -7.13
C TYR A 47 4.55 -13.31 -6.44
N ARG A 48 4.77 -13.23 -5.12
CA ARG A 48 5.44 -14.30 -4.36
C ARG A 48 4.71 -15.64 -4.40
N LYS A 49 3.38 -15.61 -4.58
CA LYS A 49 2.53 -16.80 -4.60
C LYS A 49 2.13 -17.23 -6.01
N ASP A 50 2.74 -16.66 -7.05
CA ASP A 50 2.37 -16.90 -8.45
C ASP A 50 0.84 -16.84 -8.65
N ALA A 51 0.18 -15.83 -8.06
CA ALA A 51 -1.26 -15.84 -7.89
C ALA A 51 -2.06 -15.73 -9.21
N ASP A 52 -1.41 -15.28 -10.29
CA ASP A 52 -1.97 -15.29 -11.65
C ASP A 52 -1.89 -16.68 -12.32
N ASN A 53 -1.06 -17.58 -11.81
CA ASN A 53 -0.80 -18.89 -12.41
C ASN A 53 -1.86 -19.93 -12.02
N ARG A 54 -3.12 -19.56 -12.23
CA ARG A 54 -4.30 -20.37 -11.91
C ARG A 54 -4.50 -21.44 -12.98
N ARG A 55 -5.00 -22.60 -12.55
CA ARG A 55 -5.35 -23.72 -13.44
C ARG A 55 -6.40 -23.34 -14.49
N TYR A 56 -7.37 -22.52 -14.09
CA TYR A 56 -8.44 -22.06 -14.97
C TYR A 56 -8.36 -20.55 -15.14
N LYS A 57 -8.42 -20.10 -16.40
CA LYS A 57 -8.44 -18.69 -16.81
C LYS A 57 -9.73 -18.41 -17.57
N LEU A 58 -10.20 -17.16 -17.50
CA LEU A 58 -11.42 -16.74 -18.20
C LEU A 58 -11.25 -16.67 -19.72
N THR A 59 -10.01 -16.52 -20.18
CA THR A 59 -9.64 -16.48 -21.59
C THR A 59 -8.88 -17.75 -21.94
N TYR A 60 -9.09 -18.27 -23.15
CA TYR A 60 -8.31 -19.40 -23.65
C TYR A 60 -6.83 -19.02 -23.73
N VAL A 61 -5.99 -19.81 -23.06
CA VAL A 61 -4.53 -19.62 -23.03
C VAL A 61 -3.87 -20.94 -23.35
N VAL A 62 -3.02 -20.93 -24.37
CA VAL A 62 -2.11 -22.05 -24.68
C VAL A 62 -0.79 -21.77 -23.99
N MET A 63 -0.36 -22.67 -23.11
CA MET A 63 0.97 -22.62 -22.51
C MET A 63 1.87 -23.69 -23.12
N ARG A 64 3.15 -23.33 -23.27
CA ARG A 64 4.16 -24.24 -23.81
C ARG A 64 4.60 -25.23 -22.72
N PRO A 65 4.79 -26.53 -23.03
CA PRO A 65 5.15 -27.53 -22.01
C PRO A 65 6.43 -27.23 -21.21
N ASP A 66 7.42 -26.57 -21.82
CA ASP A 66 8.71 -26.19 -21.23
C ASP A 66 8.71 -24.83 -20.50
N ASP A 67 7.61 -24.08 -20.53
CA ASP A 67 7.54 -22.80 -19.81
C ASP A 67 7.63 -23.07 -18.29
N PRO A 68 8.58 -22.45 -17.56
CA PRO A 68 8.72 -22.64 -16.11
C PRO A 68 7.44 -22.29 -15.32
N ARG A 69 6.53 -21.50 -15.90
CA ARG A 69 5.21 -21.20 -15.33
C ARG A 69 4.33 -22.44 -15.29
N VAL A 70 4.40 -23.35 -16.26
CA VAL A 70 3.57 -24.56 -16.27
C VAL A 70 3.82 -25.43 -15.05
N ALA A 71 5.08 -25.56 -14.62
CA ALA A 71 5.45 -26.32 -13.43
C ALA A 71 4.89 -25.72 -12.12
N LYS A 72 4.56 -24.43 -12.12
CA LYS A 72 4.05 -23.69 -10.97
C LYS A 72 2.54 -23.47 -11.01
N ILE A 73 1.82 -24.12 -11.93
CA ILE A 73 0.37 -23.98 -12.02
C ILE A 73 -0.25 -24.44 -10.70
N ARG A 74 -1.06 -23.56 -10.13
CA ARG A 74 -1.76 -23.79 -8.87
C ARG A 74 -2.77 -24.93 -9.02
N LYS A 75 -2.88 -25.77 -7.98
CA LYS A 75 -3.71 -26.99 -7.98
C LYS A 75 -5.03 -26.84 -7.22
N ASP A 76 -5.17 -25.75 -6.48
CA ASP A 76 -6.38 -25.38 -5.74
C ASP A 76 -7.47 -24.80 -6.66
#